data_AF-A0A535VKQ2-F1
#
_entry.id   AF-A0A535VKQ2-F1
#
_cell.length_a   1.000
_cell.length_b   1.000
_cell.length_c   1.000
_cell.angle_alpha   90.00
_cell.angle_beta   90.00
_cell.angle_gamma   90.00
#
_symmetry.space_group_name_H-M   'P 1'
#
loop_
_entity.id
_entity.type
_entity.pdbx_description
1 polymer ?
#
loop_
_entity_poly.entity_id
_entity_poly.type
_entity_poly.pdbx_seq_one_letter_code
_entity_poly.pdbx_strand_id
1 'polypeptide(L)'
;MDKKHPRYGPADSLTSPRFSGIRTYARLPHVTDLAGVDVAIIGVPFDTGGTYRVGARFGPQAIRAASALIRPYHTGSGVAVFETQSVVDYGDVPVVPGYIEESYKRIEAGLVEVLKAGVIPIDLGGDHSIALPELRALHKIHGPVALVQLDSHSDTIDSYFGMPHTHGTPFYRAVNEGLIDTAHSSQV
;
A
#
# COMPACT_ATOMS: atom_id res chain seq x y z
N MET A 1 -29.66 5.41 8.39
CA MET A 1 -28.38 5.90 8.94
C MET A 1 -27.92 7.02 8.03
N ASP A 2 -27.86 8.25 8.51
CA ASP A 2 -27.35 9.38 7.73
C ASP A 2 -25.93 9.05 7.27
N LYS A 3 -25.74 8.85 5.97
CA LYS A 3 -24.39 8.75 5.41
C LYS A 3 -23.76 10.13 5.53
N LYS A 4 -22.90 10.30 6.53
CA LYS A 4 -22.01 11.46 6.66
C LYS A 4 -21.31 11.63 5.31
N HIS A 5 -21.42 12.81 4.70
CA HIS A 5 -20.69 13.09 3.46
C HIS A 5 -19.18 12.86 3.70
N PRO A 6 -18.46 12.23 2.75
CA PRO A 6 -17.01 12.06 2.86
C PRO A 6 -16.31 13.38 3.11
N ARG A 7 -15.36 13.38 4.04
CA ARG A 7 -14.61 14.59 4.41
C ARG A 7 -13.54 14.94 3.38
N TYR A 8 -12.92 13.92 2.77
CA TYR A 8 -11.80 14.09 1.85
C TYR A 8 -12.04 13.38 0.51
N GLY A 9 -11.64 14.06 -0.56
CA GLY A 9 -11.74 13.59 -1.94
C GLY A 9 -10.82 14.39 -2.86
N PRO A 10 -10.71 14.00 -4.14
CA PRO A 10 -9.78 14.60 -5.08
C PRO A 10 -10.18 16.04 -5.43
N ALA A 11 -9.18 16.89 -5.74
CA ALA A 11 -9.43 18.23 -6.23
C ALA A 11 -10.27 18.23 -7.53
N ASP A 12 -11.23 19.16 -7.63
CA ASP A 12 -12.04 19.31 -8.83
C ASP A 12 -11.18 19.70 -10.04
N SER A 13 -11.22 18.85 -11.06
CA SER A 13 -10.42 19.03 -12.28
C SER A 13 -10.95 20.10 -13.22
N LEU A 14 -12.16 20.62 -12.99
CA LEU A 14 -12.73 21.76 -13.71
C LEU A 14 -12.32 23.11 -13.09
N THR A 15 -11.90 23.13 -11.83
CA THR A 15 -11.38 24.35 -11.17
C THR A 15 -9.87 24.48 -11.30
N SER A 16 -9.14 23.37 -11.32
CA SER A 16 -7.69 23.35 -11.47
C SER A 16 -7.25 22.24 -12.43
N PRO A 17 -6.48 22.55 -13.49
CA PRO A 17 -6.10 21.58 -14.49
C PRO A 17 -5.21 20.47 -13.92
N ARG A 18 -5.31 19.25 -14.47
CA ARG A 18 -4.66 18.03 -13.94
C ARG A 18 -3.13 18.08 -13.94
N PHE A 19 -2.52 18.99 -14.69
CA PHE A 19 -1.08 19.16 -14.74
C PHE A 19 -0.52 20.08 -13.64
N SER A 20 -1.37 20.72 -12.83
CA SER A 20 -0.94 21.64 -11.76
C SER A 20 -1.21 21.08 -10.35
N GLY A 21 -0.66 21.76 -9.33
CA GLY A 21 -0.81 21.42 -7.92
C GLY A 21 0.25 20.45 -7.38
N ILE A 22 0.18 20.17 -6.08
CA ILE A 22 1.02 19.18 -5.40
C ILE A 22 0.69 17.79 -5.94
N ARG A 23 1.72 16.95 -6.15
CA ARG A 23 1.59 15.62 -6.77
C ARG A 23 1.32 14.53 -5.73
N THR A 24 0.08 14.48 -5.25
CA THR A 24 -0.48 13.37 -4.47
C THR A 24 -1.24 12.38 -5.36
N TYR A 25 -1.50 11.18 -4.84
CA TYR A 25 -2.30 10.17 -5.51
C TYR A 25 -3.69 10.72 -5.82
N ALA A 26 -4.13 10.57 -7.07
CA ALA A 26 -5.40 11.04 -7.62
C ALA A 26 -5.73 12.52 -7.29
N ARG A 27 -4.72 13.34 -6.96
CA ARG A 27 -4.91 14.73 -6.47
C ARG A 27 -5.71 14.82 -5.16
N LEU A 28 -5.63 13.79 -4.32
CA LEU A 28 -6.18 13.79 -2.97
C LEU A 28 -5.44 14.79 -2.08
N PRO A 29 -6.06 15.33 -1.01
CA PRO A 29 -5.34 16.12 -0.03
C PRO A 29 -4.29 15.26 0.69
N HIS A 30 -3.12 15.85 0.99
CA HIS A 30 -2.16 15.25 1.90
C HIS A 30 -2.66 15.48 3.33
N VAL A 31 -3.03 14.39 4.03
CA VAL A 31 -3.49 14.44 5.41
C VAL A 31 -2.87 13.30 6.20
N THR A 32 -2.27 13.61 7.35
CA THR A 32 -1.71 12.63 8.29
C THR A 32 -2.52 12.44 9.56
N ASP A 33 -3.52 13.31 9.81
CA ASP A 33 -4.55 13.08 10.84
C ASP A 33 -5.62 12.13 10.30
N LEU A 34 -5.72 10.94 10.89
CA LEU A 34 -6.61 9.88 10.45
C LEU A 34 -8.07 10.05 10.92
N ALA A 35 -8.38 11.09 11.70
CA ALA A 35 -9.73 11.32 12.21
C ALA A 35 -10.76 11.55 11.07
N GLY A 36 -11.68 10.59 10.90
CA GLY A 36 -12.71 10.63 9.86
C GLY A 36 -12.18 10.34 8.46
N VAL A 37 -11.06 9.64 8.36
CA VAL A 37 -10.54 9.01 7.14
C VAL A 37 -11.05 7.57 7.10
N ASP A 38 -11.48 7.10 5.93
CA ASP A 38 -11.87 5.71 5.71
C ASP A 38 -10.74 4.92 5.02
N VAL A 39 -10.03 5.57 4.09
CA VAL A 39 -8.95 4.97 3.30
C VAL A 39 -7.73 5.90 3.22
N ALA A 40 -6.55 5.35 3.44
CA ALA A 40 -5.27 6.04 3.31
C ALA A 40 -4.44 5.44 2.18
N ILE A 41 -4.05 6.27 1.20
CA ILE A 41 -3.06 5.90 0.19
C ILE A 41 -1.67 6.17 0.76
N ILE A 42 -0.81 5.16 0.80
CA ILE A 42 0.48 5.21 1.49
C ILE A 42 1.57 4.77 0.52
N GLY A 43 2.69 5.49 0.42
CA GLY A 43 3.84 5.01 -0.33
C GLY A 43 4.83 4.24 0.54
N VAL A 44 5.41 3.17 -0.02
CA VAL A 44 6.47 2.38 0.60
C VAL A 44 7.70 2.38 -0.33
N PRO A 45 8.51 3.45 -0.36
CA PRO A 45 9.58 3.64 -1.36
C PRO A 45 10.81 2.76 -1.09
N PHE A 46 10.69 1.44 -1.29
CA PHE A 46 11.67 0.44 -0.89
C PHE A 46 12.03 -0.51 -2.04
N ASP A 47 13.31 -0.79 -2.28
CA ASP A 47 13.71 -1.84 -3.24
C ASP A 47 14.99 -2.59 -2.84
N THR A 48 15.30 -2.64 -1.53
CA THR A 48 16.51 -3.31 -1.05
C THR A 48 16.42 -4.83 -1.18
N GLY A 49 15.21 -5.39 -1.34
CA GLY A 49 14.97 -6.80 -1.58
C GLY A 49 15.17 -7.23 -3.05
N GLY A 50 15.35 -6.28 -3.98
CA GLY A 50 15.52 -6.56 -5.40
C GLY A 50 16.84 -7.29 -5.71
N THR A 51 16.74 -8.44 -6.39
CA THR A 51 17.92 -9.29 -6.69
C THR A 51 18.52 -9.08 -8.08
N TYR A 52 17.87 -8.32 -8.96
CA TYR A 52 18.35 -8.08 -10.33
C TYR A 52 18.35 -6.59 -10.70
N ARG A 53 17.18 -6.02 -11.04
CA ARG A 53 17.04 -4.59 -11.36
C ARG A 53 16.36 -3.88 -10.20
N VAL A 54 17.07 -2.93 -9.59
CA VAL A 54 16.53 -2.01 -8.61
C VAL A 54 15.93 -0.77 -9.29
N GLY A 55 15.16 0.02 -8.56
CA GLY A 55 14.45 1.21 -9.05
C GLY A 55 13.02 1.33 -8.52
N ALA A 56 12.46 0.25 -7.97
CA ALA A 56 11.10 0.24 -7.44
C ALA A 56 10.90 1.22 -6.28
N ARG A 57 11.98 1.68 -5.60
CA ARG A 57 11.90 2.76 -4.60
C ARG A 57 11.31 4.07 -5.13
N PHE A 58 11.37 4.30 -6.44
CA PHE A 58 10.75 5.47 -7.11
C PHE A 58 9.31 5.21 -7.57
N GLY A 59 8.81 3.98 -7.40
CA GLY A 59 7.46 3.54 -7.74
C GLY A 59 6.35 4.40 -7.15
N PRO A 60 6.35 4.72 -5.83
CA PRO A 60 5.27 5.50 -5.23
C PRO A 60 5.12 6.87 -5.89
N GLN A 61 6.25 7.56 -6.15
CA GLN A 61 6.25 8.85 -6.83
C GLN A 61 5.75 8.74 -8.27
N ALA A 62 6.19 7.72 -9.02
CA ALA A 62 5.75 7.49 -10.39
C ALA A 62 4.24 7.22 -10.47
N ILE A 63 3.70 6.43 -9.53
CA ILE A 63 2.26 6.14 -9.44
C ILE A 63 1.49 7.42 -9.12
N ARG A 64 1.92 8.23 -8.14
CA ARG A 64 1.28 9.52 -7.84
C ARG A 64 1.25 10.42 -9.08
N ALA A 65 2.34 10.53 -9.82
CA ALA A 65 2.39 11.32 -11.04
C ALA A 65 1.42 10.81 -12.12
N ALA A 66 1.37 9.49 -12.35
CA ALA A 66 0.48 8.88 -13.33
C ALA A 66 -1.01 8.97 -12.95
N SER A 67 -1.31 8.98 -11.65
CA SER A 67 -2.68 8.98 -11.11
C SER A 67 -3.47 10.28 -11.36
N ALA A 68 -2.81 11.37 -11.81
CA ALA A 68 -3.46 12.68 -12.01
C ALA A 68 -4.61 12.67 -13.04
N LEU A 69 -4.67 11.65 -13.90
CA LEU A 69 -5.71 11.46 -14.90
C LEU A 69 -6.94 10.68 -14.40
N ILE A 70 -6.88 10.08 -13.21
CA ILE A 70 -7.98 9.32 -12.62
C ILE A 70 -9.22 10.22 -12.46
N ARG A 71 -10.38 9.66 -12.77
CA ARG A 71 -11.70 10.31 -12.64
C ARG A 71 -12.44 9.70 -11.46
N PRO A 72 -13.32 10.46 -10.77
CA PRO A 72 -13.98 10.01 -9.56
C PRO A 72 -15.05 8.91 -9.78
N TYR A 73 -15.47 8.68 -11.02
CA TYR A 73 -16.50 7.71 -11.39
C TYR A 73 -15.93 6.61 -12.27
N HIS A 74 -16.16 5.35 -11.88
CA HIS A 74 -15.80 4.17 -12.64
C HIS A 74 -17.00 3.69 -13.48
N THR A 75 -16.91 3.81 -14.80
CA THR A 75 -18.05 3.54 -15.72
C THR A 75 -18.47 2.08 -15.78
N GLY A 76 -17.54 1.14 -15.66
CA GLY A 76 -17.85 -0.30 -15.77
C GLY A 76 -18.62 -0.85 -14.57
N SER A 77 -18.40 -0.30 -13.37
CA SER A 77 -19.07 -0.75 -12.14
C SER A 77 -20.14 0.22 -11.64
N GLY A 78 -20.21 1.43 -12.19
CA GLY A 78 -21.14 2.47 -11.76
C GLY A 78 -20.82 3.08 -10.38
N VAL A 79 -19.58 2.99 -9.92
CA VAL A 79 -19.16 3.40 -8.57
C VAL A 79 -18.45 4.75 -8.59
N ALA A 80 -18.91 5.67 -7.74
CA ALA A 80 -18.22 6.91 -7.38
C ALA A 80 -17.60 6.78 -5.97
N VAL A 81 -16.38 6.26 -5.88
CA VAL A 81 -15.79 5.88 -4.57
C VAL A 81 -15.70 7.08 -3.62
N PHE A 82 -15.30 8.25 -4.13
CA PHE A 82 -15.12 9.46 -3.33
C PHE A 82 -16.43 10.14 -2.90
N GLU A 83 -17.58 9.68 -3.38
CA GLU A 83 -18.90 10.11 -2.86
C GLU A 83 -19.32 9.31 -1.62
N THR A 84 -18.63 8.20 -1.33
CA THR A 84 -18.98 7.31 -0.23
C THR A 84 -17.85 7.03 0.75
N GLN A 85 -16.60 7.29 0.38
CA GLN A 85 -15.41 7.07 1.20
C GLN A 85 -14.60 8.36 1.31
N SER A 86 -14.13 8.66 2.52
CA SER A 86 -13.21 9.73 2.85
C SER A 86 -11.77 9.24 2.62
N VAL A 87 -11.13 9.68 1.54
CA VAL A 87 -9.83 9.16 1.09
C VAL A 87 -8.77 10.25 1.12
N VAL A 88 -7.56 9.90 1.59
CA VAL A 88 -6.42 10.83 1.67
C VAL A 88 -5.16 10.21 1.05
N ASP A 89 -4.22 11.05 0.63
CA ASP A 89 -2.83 10.63 0.47
C ASP A 89 -2.12 10.88 1.81
N TYR A 90 -1.65 9.80 2.43
CA TYR A 90 -1.02 9.83 3.74
C TYR A 90 0.49 10.13 3.66
N GLY A 91 1.04 10.24 2.45
CA GLY A 91 2.48 10.34 2.23
C GLY A 91 3.14 8.96 2.24
N ASP A 92 4.39 8.90 2.71
CA ASP A 92 5.20 7.68 2.67
C ASP A 92 5.54 7.20 4.08
N VAL A 93 5.54 5.88 4.29
CA VAL A 93 6.13 5.31 5.51
C VAL A 93 7.66 5.40 5.46
N PRO A 94 8.32 5.62 6.61
CA PRO A 94 9.76 5.72 6.65
C PRO A 94 10.43 4.38 6.35
N VAL A 95 11.51 4.41 5.57
CA VAL A 95 12.36 3.25 5.26
C VAL A 95 13.83 3.58 5.54
N VAL A 96 14.69 2.56 5.60
CA VAL A 96 16.14 2.72 5.75
C VAL A 96 16.84 2.08 4.55
N PRO A 97 17.30 2.89 3.57
CA PRO A 97 17.94 2.37 2.36
C PRO A 97 19.12 1.45 2.68
N GLY A 98 19.11 0.24 2.13
CA GLY A 98 20.16 -0.76 2.36
C GLY A 98 19.98 -1.62 3.61
N TYR A 99 19.00 -1.34 4.46
CA TYR A 99 18.74 -2.08 5.69
C TYR A 99 17.31 -2.61 5.73
N ILE A 100 17.12 -3.83 5.19
CA ILE A 100 15.81 -4.46 5.02
C ILE A 100 15.07 -4.69 6.35
N GLU A 101 15.74 -5.26 7.35
CA GLU A 101 15.14 -5.54 8.66
C GLU A 101 14.69 -4.28 9.40
N GLU A 102 15.50 -3.22 9.32
CA GLU A 102 15.16 -1.94 9.95
C GLU A 102 14.01 -1.25 9.19
N SER A 103 13.98 -1.38 7.86
CA SER A 103 12.86 -0.90 7.04
C SER A 103 11.57 -1.65 7.37
N TYR A 104 11.62 -2.97 7.53
CA TYR A 104 10.47 -3.78 7.91
C TYR A 104 9.84 -3.32 9.21
N LYS A 105 10.64 -3.07 10.26
CA LYS A 105 10.13 -2.55 11.53
C LYS A 105 9.39 -1.22 11.37
N ARG A 106 9.90 -0.33 10.51
CA ARG A 106 9.33 1.01 10.29
C ARG A 106 8.08 0.98 9.43
N ILE A 107 8.07 0.16 8.37
CA ILE A 107 6.90 -0.09 7.53
C ILE A 107 5.77 -0.66 8.40
N GLU A 108 6.07 -1.73 9.14
CA GLU A 108 5.12 -2.39 10.03
C GLU A 108 4.57 -1.41 11.09
N ALA A 109 5.44 -0.63 11.74
CA ALA A 109 5.00 0.36 12.74
C ALA A 109 4.11 1.45 12.13
N GLY A 110 4.44 1.96 10.93
CA GLY A 110 3.64 2.95 10.23
C GLY A 110 2.24 2.44 9.89
N LEU A 111 2.15 1.22 9.37
CA LEU A 111 0.88 0.60 8.98
C LEU A 111 0.02 0.20 10.18
N VAL A 112 0.63 -0.27 11.28
CA VAL A 112 -0.10 -0.57 12.51
C VAL A 112 -0.87 0.65 13.04
N GLU A 113 -0.29 1.85 12.97
CA GLU A 113 -0.98 3.06 13.43
C GLU A 113 -2.18 3.41 12.55
N VAL A 114 -2.06 3.21 11.23
CA VAL A 114 -3.18 3.39 10.29
C VAL A 114 -4.29 2.38 10.56
N LEU A 115 -3.93 1.11 10.68
CA LEU A 115 -4.89 0.02 10.91
C LEU A 115 -5.60 0.16 12.26
N LYS A 116 -4.89 0.55 13.33
CA LYS A 116 -5.49 0.81 14.67
C LYS A 116 -6.52 1.94 14.64
N ALA A 117 -6.36 2.91 13.74
CA ALA A 117 -7.34 3.97 13.54
C ALA A 117 -8.61 3.49 12.81
N GLY A 118 -8.67 2.21 12.41
CA GLY A 118 -9.78 1.66 11.62
C GLY A 118 -9.76 2.08 10.16
N VAL A 119 -8.63 2.61 9.68
CA VAL A 119 -8.45 3.09 8.30
C VAL A 119 -7.89 1.96 7.45
N ILE A 120 -8.42 1.81 6.23
CA ILE A 120 -7.94 0.83 5.27
C ILE A 120 -6.71 1.40 4.53
N PRO A 121 -5.51 0.79 4.66
CA PRO A 121 -4.35 1.20 3.88
C PRO A 121 -4.43 0.66 2.44
N ILE A 122 -3.99 1.47 1.49
CA ILE A 122 -3.68 1.05 0.12
C ILE A 122 -2.25 1.48 -0.16
N ASP A 123 -1.36 0.50 -0.19
CA ASP A 123 0.07 0.73 -0.28
C ASP A 123 0.54 0.81 -1.74
N LEU A 124 1.29 1.85 -2.05
CA LEU A 124 1.99 2.06 -3.30
C LEU A 124 3.40 1.58 -3.08
N GLY A 125 3.70 0.40 -3.60
CA GLY A 125 4.96 -0.27 -3.29
C GLY A 125 6.19 0.35 -3.91
N GLY A 126 7.30 -0.13 -3.37
CA GLY A 126 8.43 -0.56 -4.17
C GLY A 126 8.40 -2.08 -4.36
N ASP A 127 9.53 -2.77 -4.21
CA ASP A 127 9.61 -4.22 -4.51
C ASP A 127 8.73 -5.09 -3.60
N HIS A 128 8.45 -6.33 -4.02
CA HIS A 128 7.48 -7.20 -3.35
C HIS A 128 7.88 -7.63 -1.93
N SER A 129 9.12 -7.39 -1.51
CA SER A 129 9.56 -7.75 -0.15
C SER A 129 8.86 -6.92 0.94
N ILE A 130 8.22 -5.80 0.59
CA ILE A 130 7.41 -5.00 1.51
C ILE A 130 6.12 -5.72 1.96
N ALA A 131 5.67 -6.74 1.23
CA ALA A 131 4.48 -7.51 1.61
C ALA A 131 4.64 -8.20 2.97
N LEU A 132 5.86 -8.56 3.36
CA LEU A 132 6.12 -9.21 4.65
C LEU A 132 5.79 -8.30 5.85
N PRO A 133 6.38 -7.09 6.01
CA PRO A 133 6.00 -6.18 7.09
C PRO A 133 4.55 -5.69 6.99
N GLU A 134 3.96 -5.58 5.79
CA GLU A 134 2.53 -5.28 5.60
C GLU A 134 1.65 -6.38 6.23
N LEU A 135 1.94 -7.65 5.94
CA LEU A 135 1.23 -8.79 6.52
C LEU A 135 1.44 -8.91 8.04
N ARG A 136 2.64 -8.60 8.54
CA ARG A 136 2.90 -8.53 10.00
C ARG A 136 2.04 -7.45 10.66
N ALA A 137 1.88 -6.29 10.03
CA ALA A 137 1.02 -5.22 10.52
C ALA A 137 -0.45 -5.63 10.55
N LEU A 138 -0.95 -6.22 9.46
CA LEU A 138 -2.33 -6.76 9.37
C LEU A 138 -2.59 -7.81 10.44
N HIS A 139 -1.65 -8.74 10.63
CA HIS A 139 -1.78 -9.83 11.60
C HIS A 139 -1.95 -9.32 13.04
N LYS A 140 -1.33 -8.21 13.42
CA LYS A 140 -1.51 -7.61 14.75
C LYS A 140 -2.93 -7.15 15.05
N ILE A 141 -3.72 -6.89 14.01
CA ILE A 141 -5.08 -6.34 14.13
C ILE A 141 -6.14 -7.40 13.83
N HIS A 142 -5.89 -8.24 12.82
CA HIS A 142 -6.88 -9.16 12.27
C HIS A 142 -6.54 -10.65 12.48
N GLY A 143 -5.32 -10.98 12.92
CA GLY A 143 -4.81 -12.36 12.85
C GLY A 143 -4.47 -12.77 11.41
N PRO A 144 -4.39 -14.08 11.10
CA PRO A 144 -4.07 -14.55 9.75
C PRO A 144 -5.11 -14.08 8.73
N VAL A 145 -4.65 -13.70 7.54
CA VAL A 145 -5.50 -13.21 6.45
C VAL A 145 -5.42 -14.10 5.21
N ALA A 146 -6.46 -14.12 4.40
CA ALA A 146 -6.40 -14.72 3.07
C ALA A 146 -5.66 -13.80 2.08
N LEU A 147 -4.90 -14.38 1.16
CA LEU A 147 -4.13 -13.68 0.14
C LEU A 147 -4.68 -13.97 -1.25
N VAL A 148 -4.95 -12.92 -2.02
CA VAL A 148 -5.11 -13.00 -3.48
C VAL A 148 -3.91 -12.29 -4.09
N GLN A 149 -2.98 -13.05 -4.68
CA GLN A 149 -1.74 -12.54 -5.26
C GLN A 149 -1.79 -12.67 -6.78
N LEU A 150 -1.61 -11.54 -7.46
CA LEU A 150 -1.49 -11.48 -8.91
C LEU A 150 -0.01 -11.24 -9.23
N ASP A 151 0.70 -12.27 -9.65
CA ASP A 151 2.14 -12.16 -9.91
C ASP A 151 2.61 -13.24 -10.88
N SER A 152 3.60 -12.90 -11.69
CA SER A 152 4.35 -13.86 -12.52
C SER A 152 5.20 -14.84 -11.70
N HIS A 153 5.48 -14.56 -10.42
CA HIS A 153 6.28 -15.38 -9.54
C HIS A 153 5.53 -15.70 -8.25
N SER A 154 5.82 -16.86 -7.65
CA SER A 154 5.18 -17.24 -6.40
C SER A 154 5.73 -16.47 -5.19
N ASP A 155 6.97 -15.99 -5.24
CA ASP A 155 7.65 -15.27 -4.16
C ASP A 155 7.66 -16.05 -2.81
N THR A 156 7.75 -17.38 -2.93
CA THR A 156 7.71 -18.37 -1.85
C THR A 156 9.01 -19.18 -1.72
N ILE A 157 10.13 -18.69 -2.22
CA ILE A 157 11.39 -19.42 -2.03
C ILE A 157 11.99 -19.14 -0.65
N ASP A 158 12.72 -20.11 -0.10
CA ASP A 158 13.34 -19.93 1.22
C ASP A 158 14.40 -18.83 1.19
N SER A 159 15.40 -18.88 0.31
CA SER A 159 16.49 -17.90 0.35
C SER A 159 17.17 -17.67 -1.00
N TYR A 160 17.80 -16.50 -1.14
CA TYR A 160 18.73 -16.18 -2.22
C TYR A 160 20.12 -15.99 -1.62
N PHE A 161 21.12 -16.73 -2.12
CA PHE A 161 22.51 -16.63 -1.64
C PHE A 161 22.66 -16.81 -0.12
N GLY A 162 21.79 -17.62 0.50
CA GLY A 162 21.75 -17.82 1.95
C GLY A 162 21.10 -16.67 2.74
N MET A 163 20.55 -15.65 2.06
CA MET A 163 19.86 -14.53 2.67
C MET A 163 18.34 -14.72 2.67
N PRO A 164 17.68 -14.48 3.82
CA PRO A 164 16.27 -14.81 4.01
C PRO A 164 15.30 -13.78 3.42
N HIS A 165 15.76 -12.55 3.15
CA HIS A 165 14.89 -11.44 2.75
C HIS A 165 15.28 -10.90 1.39
N THR A 166 14.46 -11.21 0.39
CA THR A 166 14.44 -10.60 -0.93
C THR A 166 12.99 -10.46 -1.40
N HIS A 167 12.77 -9.84 -2.55
CA HIS A 167 11.45 -9.77 -3.18
C HIS A 167 10.86 -11.15 -3.53
N GLY A 168 11.67 -12.20 -3.63
CA GLY A 168 11.20 -13.57 -3.95
C GLY A 168 10.98 -14.47 -2.74
N THR A 169 11.15 -13.96 -1.52
CA THR A 169 10.96 -14.71 -0.27
C THR A 169 9.85 -14.25 0.69
N PRO A 170 9.08 -13.16 0.46
CA PRO A 170 8.19 -12.62 1.49
C PRO A 170 7.10 -13.61 1.89
N PHE A 171 6.52 -14.36 0.95
CA PHE A 171 5.41 -15.26 1.26
C PHE A 171 5.87 -16.58 1.88
N TYR A 172 7.11 -17.03 1.63
CA TYR A 172 7.69 -18.11 2.42
C TYR A 172 7.80 -17.74 3.90
N ARG A 173 8.21 -16.49 4.18
CA ARG A 173 8.26 -15.99 5.57
C ARG A 173 6.87 -15.84 6.15
N ALA A 174 5.94 -15.25 5.40
CA ALA A 174 4.58 -15.02 5.87
C ALA A 174 3.84 -16.32 6.23
N VAL A 175 4.00 -17.39 5.45
CA VAL A 175 3.42 -18.71 5.78
C VAL A 175 4.06 -19.30 7.03
N ASN A 176 5.39 -19.27 7.16
CA ASN A 176 6.09 -19.81 8.33
C ASN A 176 5.81 -19.01 9.62
N GLU A 177 5.51 -17.72 9.48
CA GLU A 177 5.10 -16.84 10.60
C GLU A 177 3.59 -16.95 10.90
N GLY A 178 2.82 -17.73 10.14
CA GLY A 178 1.39 -17.90 10.35
C GLY A 178 0.56 -16.65 9.98
N LEU A 179 1.07 -15.78 9.11
CA LEU A 179 0.41 -14.52 8.74
C LEU A 179 -0.69 -14.73 7.69
N ILE A 180 -0.62 -15.82 6.93
CA ILE A 180 -1.52 -16.11 5.81
C ILE A 180 -2.30 -17.39 6.08
N ASP A 181 -3.62 -17.34 5.87
CA ASP A 181 -4.45 -18.52 5.75
C ASP A 181 -4.32 -19.14 4.35
N THR A 182 -3.46 -20.16 4.25
CA THR A 182 -3.14 -20.80 2.97
C THR A 182 -4.30 -21.60 2.39
N ALA A 183 -5.29 -22.02 3.20
CA ALA A 183 -6.45 -22.78 2.72
C ALA A 183 -7.42 -21.89 1.92
N HIS A 184 -7.38 -20.58 2.13
CA HIS A 184 -8.24 -19.60 1.47
C HIS A 184 -7.46 -18.60 0.61
N SER A 185 -6.21 -18.91 0.27
CA SER A 185 -5.34 -18.06 -0.54
C SER A 185 -5.19 -18.58 -1.97
N SER A 186 -4.96 -17.68 -2.92
CA SER A 186 -4.75 -18.00 -4.33
C SER A 186 -3.67 -17.12 -4.94
N GLN A 187 -2.81 -17.74 -5.74
CA GLN A 187 -1.88 -17.07 -6.66
C GLN A 187 -2.41 -17.24 -8.09
N VAL A 188 -2.42 -16.16 -8.87
CA VAL A 188 -2.92 -16.13 -10.26
C VAL A 188 -1.84 -15.60 -11.19
#